data_AF-A0A068STB6-F1
#
_entry.id   AF-A0A068STB6-F1
#
_cell.length_a   1.000
_cell.length_b   1.000
_cell.length_c   1.000
_cell.angle_alpha   90.00
_cell.angle_beta   90.00
_cell.angle_gamma   90.00
#
_symmetry.space_group_name_H-M   'P 1'
#
loop_
_entity.id
_entity.type
_entity.pdbx_description
1 polymer ?
#
loop_
_entity_poly.entity_id
_entity_poly.type
_entity_poly.pdbx_seq_one_letter_code
_entity_poly.pdbx_strand_id
1 'polypeptide(L)'
;MIQFALLFGLGFLSAALAVMLIAPAVHNRIVRYTENRIKATLPISPQEVRAQRDMARAVYAAENARTKQELVQERDKAVALQIRSESLAEETRQLLSEITDLRTQIDTMDVEAADARSRLRQEDSYIQQLKAALETAEQTVTAKDQEIEKLQQRQLLMIAEADNFRIDLSTRDTEVENLKFRITALRDERDTLRNDVRLQTSRAKDAEARLTQEEHRVQRLEDKLAKEIADRADRETTLERRLAEIGRLRDKLKGANAEARDSSRALRDSAVVRPVIKAGPKKKITPEDINLREIPHAPPPRQARISGQPDVDPVVARMAEDARSRAMALSEPLQNDSGSDEAIRQELAAIAASMVAMTAASEGSSSPIHKILSGKSGNGNRESLAAKSKKTLATAQDANT
;
A
#
# COMPACT_ATOMS: atom_id res chain seq x y z
N MET A 1 -121.27 21.37 171.69
CA MET A 1 -119.91 21.06 171.16
C MET A 1 -119.89 20.79 169.64
N ILE A 2 -120.88 20.12 169.04
CA ILE A 2 -120.91 19.84 167.58
C ILE A 2 -121.06 21.11 166.71
N GLN A 3 -121.75 22.15 167.18
CA GLN A 3 -121.96 23.39 166.42
C GLN A 3 -120.66 24.15 166.09
N PHE A 4 -119.68 24.17 167.01
CA PHE A 4 -118.37 24.78 166.77
C PHE A 4 -117.55 23.99 165.75
N ALA A 5 -117.64 22.65 165.75
CA ALA A 5 -116.98 21.81 164.76
C ALA A 5 -117.55 22.01 163.35
N LEU A 6 -118.87 22.21 163.22
CA LEU A 6 -119.52 22.47 161.92
C LEU A 6 -119.18 23.86 161.35
N LEU A 7 -119.15 24.91 162.18
CA LEU A 7 -118.74 26.25 161.72
C LEU A 7 -117.26 26.29 161.34
N PHE A 8 -116.40 25.59 162.09
CA PHE A 8 -114.99 25.45 161.73
C PHE A 8 -114.80 24.65 160.43
N GLY A 9 -115.56 23.55 160.26
CA GLY A 9 -115.57 22.75 159.04
C GLY A 9 -116.06 23.53 157.81
N LEU A 10 -117.14 24.30 157.94
CA LEU A 10 -117.67 25.15 156.88
C LEU A 10 -116.69 26.28 156.52
N GLY A 11 -116.07 26.91 157.53
CA GLY A 11 -115.05 27.94 157.33
C GLY A 11 -113.81 27.40 156.62
N PHE A 12 -113.35 26.21 156.99
CA PHE A 12 -112.22 25.53 156.33
C PHE A 12 -112.56 25.13 154.89
N LEU A 13 -113.75 24.59 154.65
CA LEU A 13 -114.19 24.18 153.32
C LEU A 13 -114.33 25.39 152.37
N SER A 14 -114.84 26.52 152.88
CA SER A 14 -114.90 27.80 152.19
C SER A 14 -113.50 28.31 151.80
N ALA A 15 -112.55 28.30 152.73
CA ALA A 15 -111.18 28.71 152.47
C ALA A 15 -110.48 27.78 151.45
N ALA A 16 -110.69 26.46 151.55
CA ALA A 16 -110.15 25.50 150.60
C ALA A 16 -110.70 25.71 149.18
N LEU A 17 -112.01 26.00 149.05
CA LEU A 17 -112.63 26.35 147.78
C LEU A 17 -112.05 27.64 147.18
N ALA A 18 -111.85 28.68 148.00
CA ALA A 18 -111.23 29.92 147.56
C ALA A 18 -109.78 29.73 147.08
N VAL A 19 -108.99 28.91 147.79
CA VAL A 19 -107.61 28.56 147.38
C VAL A 19 -107.62 27.79 146.07
N MET A 20 -108.53 26.82 145.89
CA MET A 20 -108.61 26.03 144.66
C MET A 20 -109.05 26.85 143.44
N LEU A 21 -109.80 27.94 143.65
CA LEU A 21 -110.21 28.85 142.59
C LEU A 21 -109.07 29.82 142.20
N ILE A 22 -108.22 30.22 143.14
CA ILE A 22 -107.09 31.15 142.90
C ILE A 22 -105.82 30.42 142.46
N ALA A 23 -105.61 29.16 142.88
CA ALA A 23 -104.41 28.37 142.59
C ALA A 23 -104.05 28.27 141.09
N PRO A 24 -105.00 28.06 140.15
CA PRO A 24 -104.68 27.99 138.72
C PRO A 24 -104.15 29.33 138.18
N ALA A 25 -104.69 30.45 138.66
CA ALA A 25 -104.28 31.78 138.22
C ALA A 25 -102.86 32.12 138.70
N VAL A 26 -102.53 31.76 139.95
CA VAL A 26 -101.19 31.97 140.52
C VAL A 26 -100.17 31.06 139.85
N HIS A 27 -100.51 29.79 139.61
CA HIS A 27 -99.62 28.84 138.92
C HIS A 27 -99.29 29.30 137.49
N ASN A 28 -100.30 29.71 136.71
CA ASN A 28 -100.09 30.23 135.35
C ASN A 28 -99.19 31.48 135.33
N ARG A 29 -99.29 32.32 136.37
CA ARG A 29 -98.45 33.52 136.51
C ARG A 29 -97.00 33.16 136.85
N ILE A 30 -96.78 32.17 137.72
CA ILE A 30 -95.44 31.66 138.05
C ILE A 30 -94.79 31.05 136.81
N VAL A 31 -95.50 30.20 136.06
CA VAL A 31 -94.97 29.56 134.84
C VAL A 31 -94.53 30.62 133.82
N ARG A 32 -95.36 31.65 133.55
CA ARG A 32 -94.96 32.76 132.66
C ARG A 32 -93.72 33.50 133.16
N TYR A 33 -93.61 33.77 134.47
CA TYR A 33 -92.44 34.45 135.02
C TYR A 33 -91.18 33.59 134.95
N THR A 34 -91.29 32.28 135.19
CA THR A 34 -90.16 31.35 135.06
C THR A 34 -89.73 31.18 133.60
N GLU A 35 -90.69 31.10 132.66
CA GLU A 35 -90.39 31.00 131.24
C GLU A 35 -89.74 32.28 130.71
N ASN A 36 -90.26 33.45 131.10
CA ASN A 36 -89.66 34.74 130.71
C ASN A 36 -88.27 34.95 131.32
N ARG A 37 -88.04 34.52 132.57
CA ARG A 37 -86.73 34.62 133.21
C ARG A 37 -85.71 33.64 132.61
N ILE A 38 -86.12 32.44 132.24
CA ILE A 38 -85.27 31.48 131.52
C ILE A 38 -84.95 32.00 130.12
N LYS A 39 -85.93 32.54 129.39
CA LYS A 39 -85.71 33.18 128.09
C LYS A 39 -84.79 34.41 128.15
N ALA A 40 -84.81 35.16 129.26
CA ALA A 40 -83.94 36.33 129.46
C ALA A 40 -82.51 35.99 129.93
N THR A 41 -82.29 34.77 130.45
CA THR A 41 -80.97 34.33 130.97
C THR A 41 -80.28 33.32 130.06
N LEU A 42 -81.00 32.74 129.08
CA LEU A 42 -80.36 31.99 128.00
C LEU A 42 -79.61 32.96 127.08
N PRO A 43 -78.29 32.76 126.86
CA PRO A 43 -77.48 33.68 126.08
C PRO A 43 -77.79 33.65 124.57
N ILE A 44 -78.57 32.68 124.09
CA ILE A 44 -78.82 32.44 122.67
C ILE A 44 -80.29 32.08 122.47
N SER A 45 -80.98 32.83 121.60
CA SER A 45 -82.38 32.55 121.25
C SER A 45 -82.49 31.27 120.39
N PRO A 46 -83.62 30.53 120.40
CA PRO A 46 -83.78 29.33 119.57
C PRO A 46 -83.74 29.62 118.06
N GLN A 47 -83.95 30.87 117.65
CA GLN A 47 -83.76 31.31 116.27
C GLN A 47 -82.28 31.43 115.92
N GLU A 48 -81.47 31.91 116.86
CA GLU A 48 -80.01 32.03 116.71
C GLU A 48 -79.33 30.65 116.55
N VAL A 49 -79.76 29.63 117.31
CA VAL A 49 -79.22 28.26 117.18
C VAL A 49 -79.51 27.68 115.80
N ARG A 50 -80.72 27.96 115.25
CA ARG A 50 -81.07 27.56 113.89
C ARG A 50 -80.22 28.31 112.87
N ALA A 51 -80.04 29.62 113.06
CA ALA A 51 -79.18 30.44 112.21
C ALA A 51 -77.71 29.98 112.22
N GLN A 52 -77.14 29.66 113.38
CA GLN A 52 -75.77 29.14 113.49
C GLN A 52 -75.62 27.75 112.88
N ARG A 53 -76.63 26.88 113.06
CA ARG A 53 -76.65 25.55 112.43
C ARG A 53 -76.76 25.66 110.90
N ASP A 54 -77.61 26.54 110.41
CA ASP A 54 -77.78 26.79 108.97
C ASP A 54 -76.55 27.48 108.39
N MET A 55 -75.92 28.40 109.13
CA MET A 55 -74.63 29.01 108.79
C MET A 55 -73.52 27.96 108.72
N ALA A 56 -73.38 27.08 109.71
CA ALA A 56 -72.38 26.02 109.70
C ALA A 56 -72.62 25.04 108.54
N ARG A 57 -73.88 24.69 108.24
CA ARG A 57 -74.25 23.89 107.08
C ARG A 57 -73.91 24.59 105.77
N ALA A 58 -74.12 25.90 105.69
CA ALA A 58 -73.79 26.72 104.53
C ALA A 58 -72.28 26.84 104.33
N VAL A 59 -71.50 27.05 105.40
CA VAL A 59 -70.03 27.07 105.35
C VAL A 59 -69.49 25.72 104.90
N TYR A 60 -69.96 24.62 105.50
CA TYR A 60 -69.53 23.28 105.12
C TYR A 60 -69.93 22.92 103.68
N ALA A 61 -71.11 23.36 103.22
CA ALA A 61 -71.54 23.20 101.84
C ALA A 61 -70.70 24.06 100.87
N ALA A 62 -70.39 25.29 101.24
CA ALA A 62 -69.56 26.20 100.44
C ALA A 62 -68.11 25.70 100.35
N GLU A 63 -67.53 25.24 101.45
CA GLU A 63 -66.19 24.62 101.48
C GLU A 63 -66.17 23.32 100.69
N ASN A 64 -67.15 22.43 100.85
CA ASN A 64 -67.24 21.22 100.01
C ASN A 64 -67.46 21.54 98.53
N ALA A 65 -68.21 22.59 98.20
CA ALA A 65 -68.37 23.01 96.82
C ALA A 65 -67.05 23.55 96.25
N ARG A 66 -66.31 24.35 97.03
CA ARG A 66 -64.98 24.86 96.65
C ARG A 66 -63.98 23.74 96.45
N THR A 67 -63.84 22.82 97.40
CA THR A 67 -62.89 21.70 97.30
C THR A 67 -63.24 20.74 96.17
N LYS A 68 -64.54 20.49 95.92
CA LYS A 68 -64.97 19.73 94.73
C LYS A 68 -64.60 20.45 93.44
N GLN A 69 -64.81 21.76 93.36
CA GLN A 69 -64.46 22.54 92.18
C GLN A 69 -62.95 22.55 91.94
N GLU A 70 -62.15 22.73 92.99
CA GLU A 70 -60.68 22.65 92.93
C GLU A 70 -60.22 21.25 92.50
N LEU A 71 -60.84 20.19 93.05
CA LEU A 71 -60.55 18.81 92.65
C LEU A 71 -60.86 18.56 91.17
N VAL A 72 -61.98 19.08 90.66
CA VAL A 72 -62.32 18.99 89.23
C VAL A 72 -61.29 19.73 88.40
N GLN A 73 -60.93 20.97 88.77
CA GLN A 73 -59.90 21.74 88.05
C GLN A 73 -58.53 21.03 88.05
N GLU A 74 -58.11 20.44 89.17
CA GLU A 74 -56.85 19.69 89.23
C GLU A 74 -56.92 18.39 88.43
N ARG A 75 -58.08 17.73 88.38
CA ARG A 75 -58.29 16.56 87.51
C ARG A 75 -58.23 16.94 86.05
N ASP A 76 -58.86 18.05 85.66
CA ASP A 76 -58.82 18.56 84.29
C ASP A 76 -57.38 18.92 83.88
N LYS A 77 -56.61 19.57 84.77
CA LYS A 77 -55.18 19.83 84.56
C LYS A 77 -54.37 18.55 84.43
N ALA A 78 -54.59 17.57 85.29
CA ALA A 78 -53.88 16.29 85.26
C ALA A 78 -54.16 15.53 83.95
N VAL A 79 -55.41 15.50 83.51
CA VAL A 79 -55.79 14.91 82.21
C VAL A 79 -55.16 15.68 81.06
N ALA A 80 -55.17 17.02 81.08
CA ALA A 80 -54.52 17.82 80.05
C ALA A 80 -53.00 17.59 79.98
N LEU A 81 -52.33 17.45 81.13
CA LEU A 81 -50.92 17.11 81.20
C LEU A 81 -50.64 15.69 80.70
N GLN A 82 -51.52 14.73 81.00
CA GLN A 82 -51.39 13.35 80.51
C GLN A 82 -51.56 13.28 78.98
N ILE A 83 -52.55 13.97 78.41
CA ILE A 83 -52.72 14.04 76.95
C ILE A 83 -51.48 14.65 76.31
N ARG A 84 -50.91 15.71 76.92
CA ARG A 84 -49.68 16.33 76.42
C ARG A 84 -48.46 15.43 76.56
N SER A 85 -48.35 14.63 77.61
CA SER A 85 -47.24 13.68 77.75
C SER A 85 -47.38 12.51 76.77
N GLU A 86 -48.61 12.05 76.52
CA GLU A 86 -48.91 11.05 75.49
C GLU A 86 -48.58 11.59 74.09
N SER A 87 -48.96 12.83 73.76
CA SER A 87 -48.62 13.42 72.45
C SER A 87 -47.11 13.59 72.26
N LEU A 88 -46.39 14.04 73.30
CA LEU A 88 -44.92 14.12 73.26
C LEU A 88 -44.29 12.71 73.16
N ALA A 89 -44.88 11.70 73.79
CA ALA A 89 -44.42 10.31 73.67
C ALA A 89 -44.65 9.76 72.25
N GLU A 90 -45.70 10.17 71.55
CA GLU A 90 -45.92 9.84 70.15
C GLU A 90 -44.93 10.54 69.21
N GLU A 91 -44.71 11.84 69.39
CA GLU A 91 -43.71 12.61 68.63
C GLU A 91 -42.30 12.01 68.79
N THR A 92 -41.91 11.67 70.02
CA THR A 92 -40.61 11.03 70.26
C THR A 92 -40.49 9.66 69.61
N ARG A 93 -41.58 8.86 69.55
CA ARG A 93 -41.59 7.60 68.80
C ARG A 93 -41.43 7.82 67.31
N GLN A 94 -42.12 8.82 66.73
CA GLN A 94 -42.01 9.17 65.32
C GLN A 94 -40.59 9.63 64.96
N LEU A 95 -40.01 10.52 65.77
CA LEU A 95 -38.63 10.97 65.58
C LEU A 95 -37.62 9.81 65.72
N LEU A 96 -37.84 8.88 66.65
CA LEU A 96 -36.98 7.70 66.77
C LEU A 96 -37.08 6.79 65.55
N SER A 97 -38.28 6.58 64.99
CA SER A 97 -38.42 5.81 63.75
C SER A 97 -37.73 6.51 62.57
N GLU A 98 -37.88 7.83 62.45
CA GLU A 98 -37.21 8.59 61.39
C GLU A 98 -35.69 8.55 61.55
N ILE A 99 -35.17 8.63 62.77
CA ILE A 99 -33.73 8.46 63.05
C ILE A 99 -33.25 7.05 62.66
N THR A 100 -34.03 6.01 62.93
CA THR A 100 -33.65 4.64 62.51
C THR A 100 -33.69 4.49 61.00
N ASP A 101 -34.69 5.05 60.32
CA ASP A 101 -34.81 5.00 58.87
C ASP A 101 -33.65 5.74 58.21
N LEU A 102 -33.34 6.96 58.67
CA LEU A 102 -32.19 7.72 58.19
C LEU A 102 -30.86 7.00 58.45
N ARG A 103 -30.71 6.31 59.59
CA ARG A 103 -29.51 5.50 59.86
C ARG A 103 -29.38 4.34 58.89
N THR A 104 -30.47 3.60 58.64
CA THR A 104 -30.43 2.52 57.64
C THR A 104 -30.11 3.05 56.25
N GLN A 105 -30.62 4.23 55.89
CA GLN A 105 -30.27 4.88 54.63
C GLN A 105 -28.79 5.26 54.57
N ILE A 106 -28.21 5.81 55.63
CA ILE A 106 -26.77 6.11 55.72
C ILE A 106 -25.96 4.82 55.55
N ASP A 107 -26.32 3.75 56.25
CA ASP A 107 -25.62 2.46 56.15
C ASP A 107 -25.68 1.90 54.71
N THR A 108 -26.82 2.01 54.02
CA THR A 108 -26.93 1.60 52.62
C THR A 108 -26.05 2.44 51.70
N MET A 109 -26.03 3.76 51.87
CA MET A 109 -25.17 4.65 51.09
C MET A 109 -23.68 4.39 51.36
N ASP A 110 -23.31 4.04 52.59
CA ASP A 110 -21.93 3.70 52.95
C ASP A 110 -21.46 2.40 52.27
N VAL A 111 -22.34 1.40 52.20
CA VAL A 111 -22.07 0.16 51.44
C VAL A 111 -21.93 0.46 49.95
N GLU A 112 -22.84 1.24 49.36
CA GLU A 112 -22.76 1.64 47.95
C GLU A 112 -21.48 2.43 47.65
N ALA A 113 -21.08 3.34 48.54
CA ALA A 113 -19.82 4.09 48.42
C ALA A 113 -18.59 3.18 48.54
N ALA A 114 -18.62 2.17 49.41
CA ALA A 114 -17.56 1.18 49.52
C ALA A 114 -17.44 0.32 48.24
N ASP A 115 -18.56 -0.13 47.69
CA ASP A 115 -18.61 -0.87 46.43
C ASP A 115 -18.12 -0.03 45.26
N ALA A 116 -18.53 1.23 45.16
CA ALA A 116 -18.05 2.15 44.13
C ALA A 116 -16.53 2.38 44.21
N ARG A 117 -15.98 2.54 45.43
CA ARG A 117 -14.53 2.64 45.64
C ARG A 117 -13.80 1.35 45.27
N SER A 118 -14.39 0.19 45.54
CA SER A 118 -13.82 -1.11 45.16
C SER A 118 -13.75 -1.25 43.64
N ARG A 119 -14.83 -0.93 42.93
CA ARG A 119 -14.87 -0.92 41.46
C ARG A 119 -13.84 0.06 40.88
N LEU A 120 -13.73 1.26 41.45
CA LEU A 120 -12.76 2.25 40.99
C LEU A 120 -11.31 1.73 41.15
N ARG A 121 -10.98 1.04 42.24
CA ARG A 121 -9.66 0.39 42.41
C ARG A 121 -9.42 -0.73 41.40
N GLN A 122 -10.45 -1.52 41.08
CA GLN A 122 -10.34 -2.57 40.07
C GLN A 122 -10.09 -1.97 38.69
N GLU A 123 -10.84 -0.95 38.30
CA GLU A 123 -10.64 -0.21 37.05
C GLU A 123 -9.27 0.47 37.00
N ASP A 124 -8.81 1.10 38.08
CA ASP A 124 -7.47 1.68 38.16
C ASP A 124 -6.38 0.61 37.93
N SER A 125 -6.54 -0.57 38.54
CA SER A 125 -5.61 -1.68 38.33
C SER A 125 -5.65 -2.20 36.88
N TYR A 126 -6.83 -2.24 36.27
CA TYR A 126 -7.00 -2.63 34.88
C TYR A 126 -6.37 -1.60 33.92
N ILE A 127 -6.57 -0.30 34.19
CA ILE A 127 -5.94 0.80 33.45
C ILE A 127 -4.41 0.72 33.56
N GLN A 128 -3.87 0.40 34.74
CA GLN A 128 -2.42 0.20 34.91
C GLN A 128 -1.91 -0.99 34.09
N GLN A 129 -2.62 -2.11 34.09
CA GLN A 129 -2.29 -3.27 33.24
C GLN A 129 -2.34 -2.92 31.75
N LEU A 130 -3.37 -2.17 31.33
CA LEU A 130 -3.52 -1.75 29.94
C LEU A 130 -2.41 -0.78 29.52
N LYS A 131 -2.01 0.14 30.40
CA LYS A 131 -0.86 1.04 30.16
C LYS A 131 0.44 0.28 30.01
N ALA A 132 0.70 -0.71 30.87
CA ALA A 132 1.89 -1.56 30.76
C ALA A 132 1.87 -2.39 29.46
N ALA A 133 0.71 -2.93 29.07
CA ALA A 133 0.55 -3.65 27.80
C ALA A 133 0.76 -2.71 26.60
N LEU A 134 0.27 -1.47 26.66
CA LEU A 134 0.49 -0.47 25.62
C LEU A 134 1.99 -0.11 25.51
N GLU A 135 2.66 0.15 26.62
CA GLU A 135 4.10 0.48 26.61
C GLU A 135 4.94 -0.67 26.02
N THR A 136 4.63 -1.92 26.39
CA THR A 136 5.31 -3.07 25.78
C THR A 136 5.01 -3.20 24.29
N ALA A 137 3.76 -2.96 23.86
CA ALA A 137 3.41 -2.93 22.44
C ALA A 137 4.19 -1.83 21.68
N GLU A 138 4.25 -0.62 22.22
CA GLU A 138 5.02 0.50 21.65
C GLU A 138 6.52 0.17 21.55
N GLN A 139 7.10 -0.46 22.58
CA GLN A 139 8.48 -0.95 22.53
C GLN A 139 8.69 -2.02 21.44
N THR A 140 7.71 -2.92 21.23
CA THR A 140 7.82 -3.90 20.14
C THR A 140 7.69 -3.26 18.77
N VAL A 141 6.83 -2.26 18.59
CA VAL A 141 6.68 -1.51 17.33
C VAL A 141 7.98 -0.78 17.00
N THR A 142 8.54 -0.03 17.96
CA THR A 142 9.81 0.67 17.75
C THR A 142 10.98 -0.28 17.45
N ALA A 143 11.02 -1.45 18.09
CA ALA A 143 12.00 -2.48 17.77
C ALA A 143 11.83 -3.04 16.35
N LYS A 144 10.58 -3.21 15.89
CA LYS A 144 10.27 -3.65 14.53
C LYS A 144 10.58 -2.58 13.48
N ASP A 145 10.34 -1.31 13.78
CA ASP A 145 10.72 -0.20 12.89
C ASP A 145 12.23 -0.14 12.68
N GLN A 146 13.02 -0.33 13.75
CA GLN A 146 14.48 -0.42 13.65
C GLN A 146 14.94 -1.65 12.83
N GLU A 147 14.24 -2.77 12.94
CA GLU A 147 14.51 -3.97 12.14
C GLU A 147 14.19 -3.73 10.66
N ILE A 148 13.07 -3.08 10.37
CA ILE A 148 12.66 -2.68 9.01
C ILE A 148 13.70 -1.73 8.41
N GLU A 149 14.14 -0.71 9.15
CA GLU A 149 15.16 0.24 8.67
C GLU A 149 16.47 -0.47 8.34
N LYS A 150 16.93 -1.39 9.20
CA LYS A 150 18.12 -2.21 8.93
C LYS A 150 17.94 -3.08 7.68
N LEU A 151 16.77 -3.69 7.49
CA LEU A 151 16.47 -4.49 6.30
C LEU A 151 16.44 -3.62 5.04
N GLN A 152 15.87 -2.43 5.10
CA GLN A 152 15.87 -1.46 4.00
C GLN A 152 17.29 -1.01 3.65
N GLN A 153 18.12 -0.68 4.63
CA GLN A 153 19.53 -0.34 4.40
C GLN A 153 20.28 -1.50 3.73
N ARG A 154 20.08 -2.74 4.21
CA ARG A 154 20.67 -3.92 3.59
C ARG A 154 20.17 -4.14 2.16
N GLN A 155 18.88 -3.89 1.92
CA GLN A 155 18.30 -3.99 0.58
C GLN A 155 18.94 -2.97 -0.37
N LEU A 156 19.11 -1.73 0.06
CA LEU A 156 19.78 -0.69 -0.74
C LEU A 156 21.24 -1.07 -1.06
N LEU A 157 21.97 -1.63 -0.08
CA LEU A 157 23.32 -2.14 -0.31
C LEU A 157 23.34 -3.28 -1.35
N MET A 158 22.41 -4.24 -1.24
CA MET A 158 22.31 -5.34 -2.20
C MET A 158 21.92 -4.86 -3.60
N ILE A 159 21.07 -3.83 -3.71
CA ILE A 159 20.73 -3.21 -5.00
C ILE A 159 21.97 -2.56 -5.62
N ALA A 160 22.73 -1.78 -4.84
CA ALA A 160 23.97 -1.17 -5.31
C ALA A 160 24.99 -2.23 -5.75
N GLU A 161 25.11 -3.32 -5.02
CA GLU A 161 25.99 -4.45 -5.38
C GLU A 161 25.51 -5.15 -6.66
N ALA A 162 24.20 -5.34 -6.84
CA ALA A 162 23.63 -5.89 -8.07
C ALA A 162 23.86 -4.97 -9.28
N ASP A 163 23.74 -3.65 -9.12
CA ASP A 163 24.05 -2.68 -10.17
C ASP A 163 25.54 -2.70 -10.55
N ASN A 164 26.44 -2.81 -9.57
CA ASN A 164 27.87 -3.00 -9.82
C ASN A 164 28.13 -4.30 -10.61
N PHE A 165 27.55 -5.43 -10.21
CA PHE A 165 27.68 -6.68 -10.97
C PHE A 165 27.10 -6.58 -12.38
N ARG A 166 26.04 -5.79 -12.57
CA ARG A 166 25.46 -5.54 -13.90
C ARG A 166 26.40 -4.73 -14.79
N ILE A 167 27.10 -3.74 -14.22
CA ILE A 167 28.13 -2.95 -14.92
C ILE A 167 29.34 -3.84 -15.26
N ASP A 168 29.79 -4.68 -14.32
CA ASP A 168 30.89 -5.62 -14.56
C ASP A 168 30.52 -6.62 -15.67
N LEU A 169 29.29 -7.14 -15.65
CA LEU A 169 28.80 -8.05 -16.68
C LEU A 169 28.77 -7.38 -18.05
N SER A 170 28.24 -6.14 -18.15
CA SER A 170 28.23 -5.41 -19.43
C SER A 170 29.63 -5.10 -19.92
N THR A 171 30.56 -4.76 -19.02
CA THR A 171 31.97 -4.58 -19.35
C THR A 171 32.57 -5.87 -19.90
N ARG A 172 32.32 -7.01 -19.26
CA ARG A 172 32.77 -8.33 -19.75
C ARG A 172 32.14 -8.71 -21.08
N ASP A 173 30.87 -8.38 -21.31
CA ASP A 173 30.23 -8.60 -22.62
C ASP A 173 30.93 -7.78 -23.72
N THR A 174 31.30 -6.52 -23.45
CA THR A 174 32.08 -5.72 -24.42
C THR A 174 33.48 -6.28 -24.66
N GLU A 175 34.15 -6.79 -23.63
CA GLU A 175 35.44 -7.48 -23.78
C GLU A 175 35.30 -8.75 -24.63
N VAL A 176 34.24 -9.54 -24.40
CA VAL A 176 33.94 -10.74 -25.18
C VAL A 176 33.63 -10.39 -26.64
N GLU A 177 32.87 -9.33 -26.90
CA GLU A 177 32.62 -8.85 -28.26
C GLU A 177 33.90 -8.39 -28.95
N ASN A 178 34.76 -7.63 -28.26
CA ASN A 178 36.05 -7.21 -28.79
C ASN A 178 36.95 -8.43 -29.12
N LEU A 179 37.03 -9.42 -28.21
CA LEU A 179 37.75 -10.67 -28.46
C LEU A 179 37.15 -11.44 -29.64
N LYS A 180 35.82 -11.48 -29.78
CA LYS A 180 35.17 -12.08 -30.97
C LYS A 180 35.59 -11.38 -32.25
N PHE A 181 35.57 -10.04 -32.29
CA PHE A 181 36.05 -9.27 -33.45
C PHE A 181 37.52 -9.55 -33.76
N ARG A 182 38.37 -9.67 -32.74
CA ARG A 182 39.79 -10.02 -32.94
C ARG A 182 39.95 -11.43 -33.50
N ILE A 183 39.18 -12.39 -33.00
CA ILE A 183 39.19 -13.77 -33.50
C ILE A 183 38.73 -13.83 -34.96
N THR A 184 37.68 -13.09 -35.34
CA THR A 184 37.23 -13.06 -36.74
C THR A 184 38.28 -12.41 -37.64
N ALA A 185 38.87 -11.29 -37.23
CA ALA A 185 39.96 -10.64 -37.98
C ALA A 185 41.16 -11.58 -38.17
N LEU A 186 41.62 -12.26 -37.12
CA LEU A 186 42.70 -13.24 -37.22
C LEU A 186 42.33 -14.44 -38.10
N ARG A 187 41.05 -14.86 -38.10
CA ARG A 187 40.57 -15.94 -38.97
C ARG A 187 40.61 -15.52 -40.43
N ASP A 188 40.20 -14.29 -40.73
CA ASP A 188 40.21 -13.71 -42.07
C ASP A 188 41.65 -13.53 -42.57
N GLU A 189 42.55 -12.96 -41.75
CA GLU A 189 43.99 -12.88 -42.04
C GLU A 189 44.60 -14.27 -42.31
N ARG A 190 44.22 -15.27 -41.51
CA ARG A 190 44.67 -16.64 -41.74
C ARG A 190 44.14 -17.20 -43.05
N ASP A 191 42.91 -16.89 -43.45
CA ASP A 191 42.34 -17.35 -44.72
C ASP A 191 42.92 -16.61 -45.92
N THR A 192 43.22 -15.31 -45.83
CA THR A 192 43.94 -14.57 -46.86
C THR A 192 45.36 -15.11 -47.02
N LEU A 193 46.11 -15.30 -45.93
CA LEU A 193 47.46 -15.90 -45.98
C LEU A 193 47.42 -17.32 -46.57
N ARG A 194 46.42 -18.13 -46.24
CA ARG A 194 46.25 -19.46 -46.85
C ARG A 194 45.99 -19.37 -48.36
N ASN A 195 45.17 -18.42 -48.80
CA ASN A 195 44.90 -18.19 -50.22
C ASN A 195 46.15 -17.67 -50.95
N ASP A 196 46.92 -16.78 -50.34
CA ASP A 196 48.19 -16.29 -50.87
C ASP A 196 49.20 -17.42 -51.00
N VAL A 197 49.36 -18.25 -49.97
CA VAL A 197 50.22 -19.44 -50.04
C VAL A 197 49.76 -20.39 -51.16
N ARG A 198 48.46 -20.62 -51.32
CA ARG A 198 47.92 -21.42 -52.44
C ARG A 198 48.24 -20.80 -53.80
N LEU A 199 48.06 -19.48 -53.95
CA LEU A 199 48.35 -18.76 -55.18
C LEU A 199 49.84 -18.80 -55.52
N GLN A 200 50.71 -18.57 -54.54
CA GLN A 200 52.16 -18.66 -54.73
C GLN A 200 52.59 -20.10 -55.04
N THR A 201 51.98 -21.10 -54.40
CA THR A 201 52.22 -22.52 -54.71
C THR A 201 51.79 -22.84 -56.16
N SER A 202 50.65 -22.32 -56.62
CA SER A 202 50.22 -22.49 -58.01
C SER A 202 51.18 -21.81 -58.99
N ARG A 203 51.59 -20.57 -58.71
CA ARG A 203 52.56 -19.84 -59.54
C ARG A 203 53.92 -20.53 -59.57
N ALA A 204 54.37 -21.09 -58.45
CA ALA A 204 55.59 -21.88 -58.37
C ALA A 204 55.48 -23.13 -59.24
N LYS A 205 54.38 -23.89 -59.15
CA LYS A 205 54.11 -25.04 -60.03
C LYS A 205 54.05 -24.65 -61.51
N ASP A 206 53.42 -23.53 -61.84
CA ASP A 206 53.37 -23.02 -63.22
C ASP A 206 54.76 -22.62 -63.72
N ALA A 207 55.60 -22.02 -62.86
CA ALA A 207 56.98 -21.68 -63.18
C ALA A 207 57.86 -22.93 -63.34
N GLU A 208 57.70 -23.94 -62.48
CA GLU A 208 58.33 -25.26 -62.62
C GLU A 208 57.91 -25.95 -63.91
N ALA A 209 56.63 -25.91 -64.27
CA ALA A 209 56.12 -26.45 -65.54
C ALA A 209 56.69 -25.72 -66.76
N ARG A 210 56.87 -24.39 -66.69
CA ARG A 210 57.56 -23.62 -67.73
C ARG A 210 59.04 -23.96 -67.79
N LEU A 211 59.71 -24.10 -66.65
CA LEU A 211 61.12 -24.48 -66.58
C LEU A 211 61.33 -25.85 -67.22
N THR A 212 60.54 -26.85 -66.84
CA THR A 212 60.60 -28.20 -67.47
C THR A 212 60.30 -28.14 -68.97
N GLN A 213 59.39 -27.28 -69.43
CA GLN A 213 59.16 -27.08 -70.86
C GLN A 213 60.39 -26.46 -71.57
N GLU A 214 61.03 -25.47 -70.97
CA GLU A 214 62.27 -24.88 -71.50
C GLU A 214 63.43 -25.89 -71.43
N GLU A 215 63.59 -26.65 -70.36
CA GLU A 215 64.54 -27.76 -70.25
C GLU A 215 64.34 -28.78 -71.36
N HIS A 216 63.09 -29.19 -71.66
CA HIS A 216 62.79 -30.05 -72.79
C HIS A 216 63.02 -29.39 -74.16
N ARG A 217 62.91 -28.05 -74.27
CA ARG A 217 63.30 -27.34 -75.49
C ARG A 217 64.82 -27.31 -75.64
N VAL A 218 65.54 -27.04 -74.57
CA VAL A 218 67.01 -27.08 -74.51
C VAL A 218 67.49 -28.49 -74.86
N GLN A 219 66.97 -29.54 -74.22
CA GLN A 219 67.28 -30.93 -74.57
C GLN A 219 67.01 -31.23 -76.05
N ARG A 220 65.88 -30.78 -76.60
CA ARG A 220 65.61 -30.94 -78.04
C ARG A 220 66.56 -30.17 -78.93
N LEU A 221 67.04 -29.01 -78.50
CA LEU A 221 68.06 -28.24 -79.22
C LEU A 221 69.45 -28.88 -79.09
N GLU A 222 69.79 -29.43 -77.93
CA GLU A 222 70.99 -30.22 -77.68
C GLU A 222 70.99 -31.49 -78.53
N ASP A 223 69.88 -32.22 -78.60
CA ASP A 223 69.72 -33.40 -79.48
C ASP A 223 69.87 -33.03 -80.96
N LYS A 224 69.31 -31.89 -81.38
CA LYS A 224 69.50 -31.37 -82.75
C LYS A 224 70.94 -30.98 -83.00
N LEU A 225 71.60 -30.31 -82.05
CA LEU A 225 73.00 -29.96 -82.13
C LEU A 225 73.87 -31.22 -82.18
N ALA A 226 73.59 -32.23 -81.35
CA ALA A 226 74.27 -33.51 -81.36
C ALA A 226 74.08 -34.25 -82.69
N LYS A 227 72.87 -34.22 -83.27
CA LYS A 227 72.62 -34.71 -84.64
C LYS A 227 73.37 -33.92 -85.70
N GLU A 228 73.41 -32.60 -85.63
CA GLU A 228 74.20 -31.79 -86.57
C GLU A 228 75.71 -32.04 -86.42
N ILE A 229 76.19 -32.25 -85.19
CA ILE A 229 77.58 -32.64 -84.92
C ILE A 229 77.85 -34.03 -85.50
N ALA A 230 76.95 -34.99 -85.32
CA ALA A 230 77.06 -36.33 -85.91
C ALA A 230 77.01 -36.26 -87.45
N ASP A 231 76.07 -35.52 -88.04
CA ASP A 231 75.99 -35.30 -89.50
C ASP A 231 77.25 -34.59 -90.02
N ARG A 232 77.83 -33.65 -89.26
CA ARG A 232 79.11 -33.02 -89.60
C ARG A 232 80.26 -34.00 -89.49
N ALA A 233 80.31 -34.84 -88.46
CA ALA A 233 81.31 -35.89 -88.31
C ALA A 233 81.19 -36.94 -89.42
N ASP A 234 79.97 -37.32 -89.83
CA ASP A 234 79.73 -38.20 -90.98
C ASP A 234 80.13 -37.53 -92.30
N ARG A 235 79.89 -36.22 -92.45
CA ARG A 235 80.42 -35.43 -93.56
C ARG A 235 81.95 -35.36 -93.53
N GLU A 236 82.56 -35.21 -92.37
CA GLU A 236 84.01 -35.22 -92.20
C GLU A 236 84.59 -36.59 -92.51
N THR A 237 84.00 -37.69 -92.02
CA THR A 237 84.47 -39.05 -92.35
C THR A 237 84.24 -39.40 -93.82
N THR A 238 83.16 -38.92 -94.45
CA THR A 238 82.99 -39.05 -95.90
C THR A 238 83.97 -38.18 -96.67
N LEU A 239 84.28 -36.97 -96.20
CA LEU A 239 85.36 -36.14 -96.76
C LEU A 239 86.73 -36.79 -96.56
N GLU A 240 87.01 -37.42 -95.42
CA GLU A 240 88.22 -38.20 -95.16
C GLU A 240 88.30 -39.42 -96.07
N ARG A 241 87.18 -40.14 -96.28
CA ARG A 241 87.09 -41.22 -97.26
C ARG A 241 87.32 -40.70 -98.67
N ARG A 242 86.75 -39.56 -99.05
CA ARG A 242 87.00 -38.89 -100.33
C ARG A 242 88.45 -38.41 -100.44
N LEU A 243 89.06 -37.93 -99.37
CA LEU A 243 90.47 -37.52 -99.33
C LEU A 243 91.40 -38.73 -99.40
N ALA A 244 91.04 -39.86 -98.80
CA ALA A 244 91.74 -41.12 -98.91
C ALA A 244 91.56 -41.75 -100.30
N GLU A 245 90.39 -41.62 -100.92
CA GLU A 245 90.14 -41.96 -102.32
C GLU A 245 90.93 -41.03 -103.25
N ILE A 246 90.98 -39.73 -102.98
CA ILE A 246 91.84 -38.77 -103.68
C ILE A 246 93.31 -39.13 -103.46
N GLY A 247 93.70 -39.58 -102.27
CA GLY A 247 95.03 -40.10 -101.97
C GLY A 247 95.37 -41.32 -102.81
N ARG A 248 94.48 -42.33 -102.85
CA ARG A 248 94.61 -43.53 -103.69
C ARG A 248 94.56 -43.21 -105.18
N LEU A 249 93.75 -42.24 -105.61
CA LEU A 249 93.69 -41.76 -106.99
C LEU A 249 94.92 -40.94 -107.33
N ARG A 250 95.52 -40.23 -106.38
CA ARG A 250 96.80 -39.52 -106.52
C ARG A 250 97.98 -40.48 -106.56
N ASP A 251 97.93 -41.58 -105.82
CA ASP A 251 98.91 -42.66 -105.87
C ASP A 251 98.76 -43.50 -107.15
N LYS A 252 97.53 -43.77 -107.60
CA LYS A 252 97.25 -44.33 -108.93
C LYS A 252 97.63 -43.36 -110.06
N LEU A 253 97.46 -42.06 -109.88
CA LEU A 253 97.97 -41.02 -110.80
C LEU A 253 99.48 -40.85 -110.70
N LYS A 254 100.14 -41.21 -109.58
CA LYS A 254 101.61 -41.26 -109.48
C LYS A 254 102.15 -42.51 -110.16
N GLY A 255 101.47 -43.64 -110.05
CA GLY A 255 101.76 -44.86 -110.84
C GLY A 255 101.53 -44.63 -112.33
N ALA A 256 100.39 -44.07 -112.71
CA ALA A 256 100.09 -43.70 -114.09
C ALA A 256 100.94 -42.50 -114.59
N ASN A 257 101.39 -41.57 -113.73
CA ASN A 257 102.40 -40.55 -114.11
C ASN A 257 103.83 -41.10 -114.13
N ALA A 258 104.13 -42.21 -113.47
CA ALA A 258 105.41 -42.89 -113.61
C ALA A 258 105.46 -43.67 -114.93
N GLU A 259 104.34 -44.31 -115.32
CA GLU A 259 104.19 -45.00 -116.61
C GLU A 259 103.94 -44.04 -117.80
N ALA A 260 103.41 -42.83 -117.57
CA ALA A 260 103.27 -41.77 -118.56
C ALA A 260 104.45 -40.77 -118.61
N ARG A 261 105.51 -40.98 -117.81
CA ARG A 261 106.78 -40.22 -117.91
C ARG A 261 107.84 -40.90 -118.77
N ASP A 262 107.66 -42.18 -119.08
CA ASP A 262 108.48 -42.93 -120.05
C ASP A 262 107.92 -42.89 -121.48
N SER A 263 106.75 -42.30 -121.69
CA SER A 263 106.20 -42.07 -123.03
C SER A 263 105.64 -40.65 -123.17
N SER A 264 106.39 -39.80 -123.89
CA SER A 264 106.07 -38.43 -124.29
C SER A 264 106.53 -37.34 -123.30
N ARG A 265 107.82 -37.00 -123.17
CA ARG A 265 108.67 -36.31 -124.16
C ARG A 265 108.09 -36.15 -125.57
N ALA A 266 106.98 -35.44 -125.69
CA ALA A 266 106.58 -34.70 -126.89
C ALA A 266 105.59 -33.57 -126.52
N LEU A 267 106.06 -32.33 -126.72
CA LEU A 267 105.31 -31.14 -127.17
C LEU A 267 104.09 -30.70 -126.30
N ARG A 268 104.23 -29.73 -125.39
CA ARG A 268 104.00 -28.28 -125.59
C ARG A 268 102.83 -27.94 -126.52
N ASP A 269 101.76 -27.32 -125.98
CA ASP A 269 101.39 -25.93 -126.29
C ASP A 269 100.19 -25.34 -125.47
N SER A 270 100.42 -24.10 -125.02
CA SER A 270 99.56 -22.89 -124.87
C SER A 270 98.09 -22.89 -124.40
N ALA A 271 97.85 -21.99 -123.41
CA ALA A 271 96.86 -20.90 -123.37
C ALA A 271 95.35 -21.19 -123.17
N VAL A 272 94.43 -20.37 -122.62
CA VAL A 272 94.29 -19.07 -121.90
C VAL A 272 92.77 -18.93 -121.54
N VAL A 273 92.38 -17.97 -120.66
CA VAL A 273 91.01 -17.36 -120.39
C VAL A 273 90.09 -18.13 -119.40
N ARG A 274 89.72 -17.63 -118.18
CA ARG A 274 88.69 -16.62 -117.75
C ARG A 274 87.24 -16.93 -118.25
N PRO A 275 86.12 -16.36 -117.73
CA PRO A 275 85.79 -15.69 -116.45
C PRO A 275 84.37 -16.02 -115.85
N VAL A 276 84.08 -15.45 -114.67
CA VAL A 276 82.83 -14.88 -114.07
C VAL A 276 81.47 -15.05 -114.79
N ILE A 277 80.34 -15.23 -114.03
CA ILE A 277 79.06 -14.45 -114.10
C ILE A 277 77.86 -15.07 -113.31
N LYS A 278 77.23 -14.24 -112.43
CA LYS A 278 75.77 -14.00 -112.14
C LYS A 278 74.83 -15.18 -111.81
N ALA A 279 73.62 -15.04 -111.29
CA ALA A 279 72.81 -14.08 -110.52
C ALA A 279 71.43 -14.77 -110.37
N GLY A 280 70.62 -14.43 -109.36
CA GLY A 280 69.18 -14.72 -109.46
C GLY A 280 68.40 -14.84 -108.15
N PRO A 281 67.61 -13.81 -107.79
CA PRO A 281 66.53 -13.84 -106.80
C PRO A 281 65.13 -13.93 -107.48
N LYS A 282 64.02 -14.00 -106.71
CA LYS A 282 62.69 -13.35 -106.94
C LYS A 282 61.60 -13.97 -106.01
N LYS A 283 60.91 -13.15 -105.18
CA LYS A 283 59.51 -12.60 -105.28
C LYS A 283 58.45 -13.50 -104.58
N LYS A 284 57.32 -13.06 -103.97
CA LYS A 284 56.60 -11.78 -103.70
C LYS A 284 55.31 -12.10 -102.84
N ILE A 285 54.88 -11.25 -101.88
CA ILE A 285 53.63 -10.40 -101.82
C ILE A 285 52.34 -11.12 -101.33
N THR A 286 51.66 -10.85 -100.17
CA THR A 286 50.94 -9.70 -99.51
C THR A 286 49.40 -10.01 -99.41
N PRO A 287 48.49 -9.12 -98.92
CA PRO A 287 48.06 -8.92 -97.52
C PRO A 287 46.49 -8.93 -97.39
N GLU A 288 45.92 -8.54 -96.23
CA GLU A 288 44.80 -7.56 -96.10
C GLU A 288 44.24 -7.44 -94.65
N ASP A 289 43.88 -6.20 -94.30
CA ASP A 289 43.27 -5.70 -93.05
C ASP A 289 41.71 -5.65 -93.16
N ILE A 290 40.99 -5.44 -92.03
CA ILE A 290 40.02 -4.35 -91.79
C ILE A 290 39.28 -4.53 -90.43
N ASN A 291 38.91 -3.38 -89.84
CA ASN A 291 38.60 -3.04 -88.45
C ASN A 291 37.09 -2.99 -88.05
N LEU A 292 36.90 -2.94 -86.71
CA LEU A 292 35.94 -2.18 -85.87
C LEU A 292 34.44 -2.58 -85.71
N ARG A 293 33.94 -2.60 -84.44
CA ARG A 293 32.96 -1.64 -83.82
C ARG A 293 32.17 -2.23 -82.61
N GLU A 294 32.44 -1.80 -81.36
CA GLU A 294 31.66 -0.94 -80.41
C GLU A 294 30.38 -1.48 -79.72
N ILE A 295 30.30 -1.22 -78.39
CA ILE A 295 29.24 -1.46 -77.38
C ILE A 295 28.35 -0.19 -77.27
N PRO A 296 27.09 -0.20 -76.76
CA PRO A 296 26.85 0.39 -75.41
C PRO A 296 25.55 0.02 -74.61
N HIS A 297 25.64 0.20 -73.27
CA HIS A 297 24.69 0.82 -72.30
C HIS A 297 23.52 0.10 -71.56
N ALA A 298 23.39 0.49 -70.28
CA ALA A 298 22.32 0.28 -69.28
C ALA A 298 21.87 1.66 -68.70
N PRO A 299 20.68 1.81 -68.07
CA PRO A 299 20.59 2.40 -66.71
C PRO A 299 19.35 1.96 -65.82
N PRO A 300 19.22 2.41 -64.53
CA PRO A 300 18.47 1.77 -63.42
C PRO A 300 17.26 2.60 -62.81
N PRO A 301 16.85 2.52 -61.50
CA PRO A 301 15.48 2.21 -61.01
C PRO A 301 14.67 3.39 -60.40
N ARG A 302 13.37 3.18 -60.04
CA ARG A 302 12.53 4.15 -59.29
C ARG A 302 12.21 3.66 -57.87
N GLN A 303 12.52 4.48 -56.87
CA GLN A 303 12.07 4.36 -55.47
C GLN A 303 10.80 5.18 -55.23
N ALA A 304 9.88 4.64 -54.42
CA ALA A 304 8.71 5.33 -53.91
C ALA A 304 9.06 6.13 -52.65
N ARG A 305 8.66 7.41 -52.59
CA ARG A 305 8.66 8.22 -51.37
C ARG A 305 7.30 8.12 -50.68
N ILE A 306 7.31 7.73 -49.42
CA ILE A 306 6.21 7.92 -48.47
C ILE A 306 6.46 9.29 -47.83
N SER A 307 5.57 10.25 -48.07
CA SER A 307 5.49 11.50 -47.30
C SER A 307 4.52 11.29 -46.15
N GLY A 308 5.06 11.24 -44.94
CA GLY A 308 4.30 11.38 -43.70
C GLY A 308 4.34 12.82 -43.21
N GLN A 309 3.18 13.33 -42.80
CA GLN A 309 2.98 14.36 -41.77
C GLN A 309 1.47 14.50 -41.56
N PRO A 310 0.91 14.06 -40.41
CA PRO A 310 -0.32 14.65 -39.92
C PRO A 310 0.06 15.87 -39.06
N ASP A 311 -0.41 17.04 -39.46
CA ASP A 311 -0.56 18.17 -38.54
C ASP A 311 -1.42 17.69 -37.38
N VAL A 312 -0.82 17.52 -36.20
CA VAL A 312 -1.53 17.05 -35.01
C VAL A 312 -2.28 18.24 -34.45
N ASP A 313 -3.62 18.17 -34.50
CA ASP A 313 -4.49 19.15 -33.86
C ASP A 313 -4.03 19.42 -32.40
N PRO A 314 -4.00 20.70 -31.95
CA PRO A 314 -3.47 21.07 -30.64
C PRO A 314 -4.23 20.42 -29.47
N VAL A 315 -5.47 19.98 -29.69
CA VAL A 315 -6.29 19.24 -28.73
C VAL A 315 -5.82 17.79 -28.58
N VAL A 316 -5.45 17.13 -29.69
CA VAL A 316 -4.90 15.76 -29.68
C VAL A 316 -3.52 15.75 -29.01
N ALA A 317 -2.73 16.82 -29.19
CA ALA A 317 -1.45 16.99 -28.51
C ALA A 317 -1.62 17.13 -26.98
N ARG A 318 -2.58 17.93 -26.50
CA ARG A 318 -2.88 18.06 -25.07
C ARG A 318 -3.42 16.77 -24.45
N MET A 319 -4.31 16.08 -25.15
CA MET A 319 -4.78 14.77 -24.69
C MET A 319 -3.65 13.73 -24.63
N ALA A 320 -2.66 13.82 -25.51
CA ALA A 320 -1.49 12.93 -25.51
C ALA A 320 -0.56 13.22 -24.33
N GLU A 321 -0.39 14.49 -23.97
CA GLU A 321 0.33 14.92 -22.77
C GLU A 321 -0.37 14.44 -21.49
N ASP A 322 -1.70 14.58 -21.41
CA ASP A 322 -2.52 14.15 -20.27
C ASP A 322 -2.54 12.62 -20.10
N ALA A 323 -2.60 11.86 -21.20
CA ALA A 323 -2.54 10.40 -21.16
C ALA A 323 -1.14 9.92 -20.72
N ARG A 324 -0.07 10.59 -21.15
CA ARG A 324 1.32 10.27 -20.77
C ARG A 324 1.61 10.62 -19.31
N SER A 325 1.17 11.77 -18.84
CA SER A 325 1.38 12.18 -17.43
C SER A 325 0.66 11.23 -16.47
N ARG A 326 -0.57 10.81 -16.79
CA ARG A 326 -1.30 9.80 -16.01
C ARG A 326 -0.67 8.42 -16.07
N ALA A 327 -0.15 8.01 -17.24
CA ALA A 327 0.57 6.74 -17.37
C ALA A 327 1.87 6.73 -16.55
N MET A 328 2.59 7.85 -16.50
CA MET A 328 3.77 8.02 -15.65
C MET A 328 3.39 8.00 -14.16
N ALA A 329 2.33 8.70 -13.77
CA ALA A 329 1.83 8.70 -12.39
C ALA A 329 1.34 7.33 -11.91
N LEU A 330 0.90 6.44 -12.81
CA LEU A 330 0.53 5.06 -12.48
C LEU A 330 1.70 4.08 -12.43
N SER A 331 2.84 4.42 -13.02
CA SER A 331 4.01 3.52 -13.03
C SER A 331 4.59 3.31 -11.63
N GLU A 332 4.47 4.31 -10.75
CA GLU A 332 4.96 4.28 -9.37
C GLU A 332 4.04 3.45 -8.42
N PRO A 333 2.69 3.62 -8.44
CA PRO A 333 1.75 2.74 -7.76
C PRO A 333 1.71 1.30 -8.28
N LEU A 334 2.09 1.03 -9.54
CA LEU A 334 2.19 -0.32 -10.10
C LEU A 334 3.48 -1.03 -9.68
N GLN A 335 4.55 -0.29 -9.39
CA GLN A 335 5.81 -0.83 -8.86
C GLN A 335 5.74 -1.10 -7.35
N ASN A 336 4.93 -0.34 -6.62
CA ASN A 336 4.69 -0.54 -5.20
C ASN A 336 3.43 -1.41 -5.01
N ASP A 337 3.57 -2.61 -4.42
CA ASP A 337 2.45 -3.52 -4.16
C ASP A 337 1.45 -2.89 -3.15
N SER A 338 0.56 -2.05 -3.67
CA SER A 338 -0.36 -1.23 -2.92
C SER A 338 -1.77 -1.80 -3.05
N GLY A 339 -2.37 -2.14 -1.91
CA GLY A 339 -3.62 -2.90 -1.77
C GLY A 339 -4.90 -2.21 -2.27
N SER A 340 -4.89 -1.58 -3.44
CA SER A 340 -6.05 -0.96 -4.10
C SER A 340 -6.09 -1.30 -5.59
N ASP A 341 -6.09 -2.60 -5.86
CA ASP A 341 -6.25 -3.24 -7.17
C ASP A 341 -7.45 -2.68 -7.99
N GLU A 342 -8.49 -2.24 -7.29
CA GLU A 342 -9.67 -1.60 -7.89
C GLU A 342 -9.41 -0.17 -8.37
N ALA A 343 -8.59 0.62 -7.66
CA ALA A 343 -8.22 1.97 -8.07
C ALA A 343 -7.31 1.93 -9.29
N ILE A 344 -6.34 1.00 -9.31
CA ILE A 344 -5.46 0.76 -10.46
C ILE A 344 -6.28 0.34 -11.68
N ARG A 345 -7.25 -0.57 -11.53
CA ARG A 345 -8.17 -0.96 -12.62
C ARG A 345 -8.98 0.22 -13.15
N GLN A 346 -9.43 1.14 -12.28
CA GLN A 346 -10.20 2.32 -12.69
C GLN A 346 -9.34 3.34 -13.47
N GLU A 347 -8.12 3.57 -13.01
CA GLU A 347 -7.15 4.46 -13.65
C GLU A 347 -6.68 3.91 -15.00
N LEU A 348 -6.40 2.60 -15.08
CA LEU A 348 -6.04 1.93 -16.32
C LEU A 348 -7.20 1.98 -17.34
N ALA A 349 -8.44 1.83 -16.88
CA ALA A 349 -9.63 2.02 -17.71
C ALA A 349 -9.81 3.48 -18.17
N ALA A 350 -9.43 4.47 -17.36
CA ALA A 350 -9.47 5.88 -17.74
C ALA A 350 -8.42 6.22 -18.81
N ILE A 351 -7.21 5.65 -18.71
CA ILE A 351 -6.16 5.80 -19.73
C ILE A 351 -6.57 5.11 -21.03
N ALA A 352 -7.09 3.89 -20.96
CA ALA A 352 -7.58 3.19 -22.15
C ALA A 352 -8.71 3.97 -22.85
N ALA A 353 -9.61 4.58 -22.08
CA ALA A 353 -10.66 5.45 -22.62
C ALA A 353 -10.09 6.71 -23.29
N SER A 354 -9.07 7.34 -22.68
CA SER A 354 -8.37 8.51 -23.24
C SER A 354 -7.63 8.17 -24.54
N MET A 355 -6.95 7.02 -24.60
CA MET A 355 -6.30 6.53 -25.82
C MET A 355 -7.32 6.28 -26.94
N VAL A 356 -8.43 5.60 -26.65
CA VAL A 356 -9.49 5.36 -27.65
C VAL A 356 -10.10 6.68 -28.14
N ALA A 357 -10.30 7.65 -27.25
CA ALA A 357 -10.80 8.97 -27.62
C ALA A 357 -9.78 9.78 -28.44
N MET A 358 -8.49 9.69 -28.13
CA MET A 358 -7.42 10.29 -28.93
C MET A 358 -7.34 9.67 -30.33
N THR A 359 -7.40 8.34 -30.44
CA THR A 359 -7.35 7.66 -31.73
C THR A 359 -8.57 8.04 -32.57
N ALA A 360 -9.76 8.06 -31.99
CA ALA A 360 -10.98 8.51 -32.66
C ALA A 360 -10.90 9.99 -33.10
N ALA A 361 -10.33 10.87 -32.27
CA ALA A 361 -10.14 12.27 -32.61
C ALA A 361 -9.10 12.46 -33.73
N SER A 362 -8.00 11.70 -33.70
CA SER A 362 -6.94 11.76 -34.71
C SER A 362 -7.35 11.18 -36.07
N GLU A 363 -8.29 10.23 -36.09
CA GLU A 363 -8.85 9.62 -37.29
C GLU A 363 -10.04 10.40 -37.87
N GLY A 364 -10.52 11.43 -37.15
CA GLY A 364 -11.64 12.29 -37.56
C GLY A 364 -12.99 11.56 -37.67
N SER A 365 -13.96 12.22 -38.31
CA SER A 365 -15.34 11.71 -38.45
C SER A 365 -15.47 10.42 -39.26
N SER A 366 -14.42 10.01 -39.96
CA SER A 366 -14.31 8.73 -40.69
C SER A 366 -13.90 7.54 -39.82
N SER A 367 -13.59 7.73 -38.54
CA SER A 367 -13.11 6.64 -37.68
C SER A 367 -14.16 5.53 -37.49
N PRO A 368 -13.82 4.25 -37.72
CA PRO A 368 -14.66 3.11 -37.36
C PRO A 368 -15.00 3.05 -35.86
N ILE A 369 -14.22 3.72 -35.02
CA ILE A 369 -14.37 3.75 -33.56
C ILE A 369 -15.71 4.38 -33.16
N HIS A 370 -16.20 5.40 -33.87
CA HIS A 370 -17.52 6.00 -33.58
C HIS A 370 -18.66 4.97 -33.70
N LYS A 371 -18.58 4.07 -34.68
CA LYS A 371 -19.55 2.98 -34.87
C LYS A 371 -19.45 1.94 -33.75
N ILE A 372 -18.24 1.61 -33.32
CA ILE A 372 -17.99 0.65 -32.22
C ILE A 372 -18.50 1.21 -30.88
N LEU A 373 -18.27 2.51 -30.62
CA LEU A 373 -18.72 3.19 -29.39
C LEU A 373 -20.23 3.46 -29.35
N SER A 374 -20.92 3.41 -30.50
CA SER A 374 -22.38 3.49 -30.58
C SER A 374 -23.09 2.17 -30.24
N GLY A 375 -22.34 1.08 -30.09
CA GLY A 375 -22.87 -0.24 -29.72
C GLY A 375 -23.43 -0.29 -28.29
N LYS A 376 -24.29 -1.29 -28.01
CA LYS A 376 -24.93 -1.46 -26.71
C LYS A 376 -23.88 -1.79 -25.64
N SER A 377 -23.72 -0.90 -24.66
CA SER A 377 -22.89 -1.14 -23.47
C SER A 377 -23.46 -2.27 -22.61
N GLY A 378 -22.61 -3.14 -22.06
CA GLY A 378 -23.02 -4.24 -21.18
C GLY A 378 -23.74 -3.75 -19.91
N ASN A 379 -24.71 -4.54 -19.44
CA ASN A 379 -25.64 -4.19 -18.36
C ASN A 379 -25.09 -4.53 -16.97
N GLY A 380 -23.92 -3.99 -16.63
CA GLY A 380 -23.27 -4.15 -15.32
C GLY A 380 -23.33 -2.88 -14.48
N ASN A 381 -23.28 -2.99 -13.16
CA ASN A 381 -23.29 -1.86 -12.21
C ASN A 381 -22.00 -1.01 -12.24
N ARG A 382 -21.06 -1.32 -13.14
CA ARG A 382 -19.77 -0.62 -13.35
C ARG A 382 -19.80 0.06 -14.71
N GLU A 383 -19.36 1.31 -14.79
CA GLU A 383 -19.23 2.04 -16.05
C GLU A 383 -18.32 1.29 -17.03
N SER A 384 -18.83 1.01 -18.23
CA SER A 384 -18.06 0.32 -19.27
C SER A 384 -17.01 1.24 -19.90
N LEU A 385 -15.95 0.64 -20.46
CA LEU A 385 -14.92 1.37 -21.18
C LEU A 385 -15.50 2.19 -22.35
N ALA A 386 -16.52 1.65 -23.04
CA ALA A 386 -17.21 2.33 -24.13
C ALA A 386 -18.00 3.56 -23.66
N ALA A 387 -18.61 3.50 -22.47
CA ALA A 387 -19.27 4.66 -21.89
C ALA A 387 -18.26 5.74 -21.46
N LYS A 388 -17.13 5.33 -20.88
CA LYS A 388 -16.04 6.24 -20.49
C LYS A 388 -15.40 6.91 -21.69
N SER A 389 -15.07 6.16 -22.75
CA SER A 389 -14.47 6.72 -23.97
C SER A 389 -15.43 7.66 -24.71
N LYS A 390 -16.73 7.38 -24.70
CA LYS A 390 -17.76 8.28 -25.25
C LYS A 390 -17.84 9.59 -24.46
N LYS A 391 -17.76 9.53 -23.13
CA LYS A 391 -17.73 10.71 -22.25
C LYS A 391 -16.48 11.56 -22.48
N THR A 392 -15.30 10.94 -22.56
CA THR A 392 -14.04 11.66 -22.82
C THR A 392 -13.97 12.25 -24.22
N LEU A 393 -14.57 11.58 -25.21
CA LEU A 393 -14.67 12.08 -26.58
C LEU A 393 -15.64 13.27 -26.69
N ALA A 394 -16.79 13.22 -25.99
CA ALA A 394 -17.71 14.34 -25.91
C ALA A 394 -17.05 15.57 -25.27
N THR A 395 -16.33 15.40 -24.15
CA THR A 395 -15.59 16.50 -23.52
C THR A 395 -14.47 17.07 -24.41
N ALA A 396 -13.87 16.25 -25.27
CA ALA A 396 -12.86 16.70 -26.23
C ALA A 396 -13.47 17.44 -27.43
N GLN A 397 -14.68 17.08 -27.84
CA GLN A 397 -15.44 17.76 -28.89
C GLN A 397 -15.99 19.11 -28.40
N ASP A 398 -16.48 19.17 -27.16
CA ASP A 398 -16.96 20.40 -26.50
C ASP A 398 -15.83 21.41 -26.25
N ALA A 399 -14.57 20.95 -26.11
CA ALA A 399 -13.39 21.80 -26.01
C ALA A 399 -12.92 22.39 -27.35
N ASN A 400 -13.52 21.93 -28.46
CA ASN A 400 -13.18 22.31 -29.85
C ASN A 400 -14.25 23.23 -30.48
N THR A 401 -15.38 23.46 -29.78
CA THR A 401 -16.41 24.47 -30.09
C THR A 401 -16.21 25.70 -29.23
#